data_AF-C2KL89-F1
#
_entry.id   AF-C2KL89-F1
#
_cell.length_a   1.000
_cell.length_b   1.000
_cell.length_c   1.000
_cell.angle_alpha   90.00
_cell.angle_beta   90.00
_cell.angle_gamma   90.00
#
_symmetry.space_group_name_H-M   'P 1'
#
loop_
_entity.id
_entity.type
_entity.pdbx_description
1 polymer ?
#
loop_
_entity_poly.entity_id
_entity_poly.type
_entity_poly.pdbx_seq_one_letter_code
_entity_poly.pdbx_strand_id
1 'polypeptide(L)'
;MNAIGLLIIILFILMVFVGGVQGMKAFVGLVLNFIVIFILMILINWQFNAYIVTALLSVIILALAIYLCAENQFVTNTAFKTSLIVVSILMVVAILVQHLGQFQGFATENSEELEGLSLNVGLPFTTVAVIVMVISF
;
A
#
# COMPACT_ATOMS: atom_id res chain seq x y z
N MET A 1 2.51 29.91 1.55
CA MET A 1 3.32 28.67 1.55
C MET A 1 2.43 27.52 1.93
N ASN A 2 2.33 26.48 1.11
CA ASN A 2 1.50 25.32 1.40
C ASN A 2 2.18 24.47 2.50
N ALA A 3 1.51 24.25 3.63
CA ALA A 3 2.08 23.57 4.80
C ALA A 3 2.61 22.17 4.47
N ILE A 4 1.93 21.47 3.56
CA ILE A 4 2.31 20.13 3.07
C ILE A 4 3.68 20.16 2.38
N GLY A 5 3.92 21.15 1.50
CA GLY A 5 5.20 21.28 0.81
C GLY A 5 6.36 21.54 1.76
N LEU A 6 6.11 22.31 2.82
CA LEU A 6 7.08 22.59 3.87
C LEU A 6 7.48 21.32 4.64
N LEU A 7 6.50 20.49 5.01
CA LEU A 7 6.73 19.24 5.72
C LEU A 7 7.54 18.23 4.88
N ILE A 8 7.26 18.13 3.58
CA ILE A 8 8.02 17.25 2.67
C ILE A 8 9.49 17.66 2.61
N ILE A 9 9.77 18.97 2.53
CA ILE A 9 11.14 19.49 2.49
C ILE A 9 11.86 19.21 3.81
N ILE A 10 11.20 19.44 4.95
CA ILE A 10 11.77 19.17 6.28
C ILE A 10 12.07 17.68 6.44
N LEU A 11 11.16 16.80 6.03
CA LEU A 11 11.34 15.35 6.08
C LEU A 11 12.53 14.92 5.23
N PHE A 12 12.65 15.44 4.00
CA PHE A 12 13.78 15.15 3.12
C PHE A 12 15.11 15.55 3.76
N ILE A 13 15.19 16.77 4.31
CA ILE A 13 16.39 17.27 4.99
C ILE A 13 16.76 16.38 6.18
N LEU A 14 15.79 16.03 7.03
CA LEU A 14 16.02 15.16 8.18
C LEU A 14 16.48 13.75 7.77
N MET A 15 15.87 13.15 6.74
CA MET A 15 16.27 11.83 6.25
C MET A 15 17.70 11.84 5.73
N VAL A 16 18.08 12.85 4.93
CA VAL A 16 19.44 12.96 4.39
C VAL A 16 20.45 13.27 5.51
N PHE A 17 20.09 14.10 6.49
CA PHE A 17 21.00 14.48 7.57
C PHE A 17 21.25 13.33 8.55
N VAL A 18 20.21 12.55 8.90
CA VAL A 18 20.33 11.42 9.84
C VAL A 18 20.84 10.16 9.14
N GLY A 19 20.35 9.85 7.93
CA GLY A 19 20.63 8.60 7.22
C GLY A 19 21.66 8.72 6.09
N GLY A 20 22.17 9.91 5.78
CA GLY A 20 23.10 10.13 4.67
C GLY A 20 22.58 9.58 3.33
N VAL A 21 23.40 8.74 2.68
CA VAL A 21 23.04 8.07 1.42
C VAL A 21 21.90 7.08 1.60
N GLN A 22 21.81 6.40 2.74
CA GLN A 22 20.69 5.50 3.05
C GLN A 22 19.38 6.28 3.21
N GLY A 23 19.44 7.45 3.84
CA GLY A 23 18.30 8.35 3.99
C GLY A 23 17.75 8.85 2.65
N MET A 24 18.62 9.16 1.70
CA MET A 24 18.19 9.53 0.35
C MET A 24 17.54 8.36 -0.39
N LYS A 25 18.10 7.14 -0.27
CA LYS A 25 17.48 5.93 -0.83
C LYS A 25 16.12 5.65 -0.20
N ALA A 26 15.98 5.81 1.12
CA ALA A 26 14.72 5.62 1.83
C ALA A 26 13.65 6.62 1.37
N PHE A 27 14.01 7.89 1.16
CA PHE A 27 13.08 8.88 0.63
C PHE A 27 12.63 8.56 -0.79
N VAL A 28 13.56 8.17 -1.68
CA VAL A 28 13.22 7.73 -3.04
C VAL A 28 12.34 6.48 -3.00
N GLY A 29 12.62 5.54 -2.10
CA GLY A 29 11.80 4.35 -1.88
C GLY A 29 10.39 4.69 -1.42
N LEU A 30 10.23 5.69 -0.55
CA LEU A 30 8.92 6.18 -0.12
C LEU A 30 8.12 6.77 -1.29
N VAL A 31 8.75 7.63 -2.09
CA VAL A 31 8.12 8.23 -3.27
C VAL A 31 7.73 7.16 -4.30
N LEU A 32 8.61 6.20 -4.57
CA LEU A 32 8.33 5.09 -5.48
C LEU A 32 7.19 4.21 -4.98
N ASN A 33 7.15 3.89 -3.68
CA ASN A 33 6.04 3.16 -3.08
C ASN A 33 4.71 3.91 -3.26
N PHE A 34 4.71 5.23 -3.04
CA PHE A 34 3.54 6.06 -3.27
C PHE A 34 3.06 6.01 -4.73
N ILE A 35 3.99 6.07 -5.70
CA ILE A 35 3.67 5.94 -7.13
C ILE A 35 3.06 4.57 -7.43
N VAL A 36 3.60 3.48 -6.87
CA VAL A 36 3.07 2.13 -7.08
C VAL A 36 1.65 1.98 -6.52
N ILE A 37 1.38 2.55 -5.34
CA ILE A 37 0.02 2.61 -4.78
C ILE A 37 -0.92 3.42 -5.67
N PHE A 38 -0.43 4.52 -6.25
CA PHE A 38 -1.23 5.33 -7.17
C PHE A 38 -1.57 4.57 -8.46
N ILE A 39 -0.59 3.84 -9.02
CA ILE A 39 -0.80 2.93 -10.16
C ILE A 39 -1.82 1.84 -9.80
N LEU A 40 -1.73 1.26 -8.60
CA LEU A 40 -2.69 0.28 -8.10
C LEU A 40 -4.12 0.83 -8.14
N MET A 41 -4.32 2.04 -7.62
CA MET A 41 -5.64 2.69 -7.63
C MET A 41 -6.17 2.89 -9.06
N ILE A 42 -5.32 3.30 -10.01
CA ILE A 42 -5.71 3.49 -11.41
C ILE A 42 -6.09 2.15 -12.07
N LEU A 43 -5.28 1.10 -11.91
CA LEU A 43 -5.53 -0.21 -12.51
C LEU A 43 -6.83 -0.81 -12.00
N ILE A 44 -7.10 -0.65 -10.71
CA ILE A 44 -8.31 -1.16 -10.09
C ILE A 44 -9.53 -0.36 -10.60
N ASN A 45 -9.40 0.96 -10.75
CA ASN A 45 -10.45 1.79 -11.36
C ASN A 45 -10.79 1.36 -12.80
N TRP A 46 -9.81 0.87 -13.58
CA TRP A 46 -10.02 0.26 -14.90
C TRP A 46 -10.71 -1.11 -14.90
N GLN A 47 -11.33 -1.52 -13.78
CA GLN A 47 -12.08 -2.78 -13.64
C GLN A 47 -11.21 -4.04 -13.80
N PHE A 48 -9.89 -3.93 -13.65
CA PHE A 48 -9.05 -5.12 -13.54
C PHE A 48 -9.36 -5.87 -12.25
N ASN A 49 -9.13 -7.19 -12.25
CA ASN A 49 -9.33 -8.01 -11.05
C ASN A 49 -8.42 -7.52 -9.92
N ALA A 50 -9.04 -6.86 -8.94
CA ALA A 50 -8.34 -6.23 -7.82
C ALA A 50 -7.47 -7.20 -7.03
N TYR A 51 -7.85 -8.47 -6.90
CA TYR A 51 -7.03 -9.46 -6.19
C TYR A 51 -5.72 -9.71 -6.93
N ILE A 52 -5.76 -9.87 -8.25
CA ILE A 52 -4.55 -10.12 -9.06
C ILE A 52 -3.66 -8.88 -9.09
N VAL A 53 -4.26 -7.70 -9.27
CA VAL A 53 -3.53 -6.42 -9.31
C VAL A 53 -2.85 -6.15 -7.97
N THR A 54 -3.53 -6.40 -6.86
CA THR A 54 -2.97 -6.24 -5.51
C THR A 54 -1.85 -7.22 -5.24
N ALA A 55 -1.98 -8.49 -5.65
CA ALA A 55 -0.91 -9.48 -5.51
C ALA A 55 0.36 -9.08 -6.27
N LEU A 56 0.22 -8.57 -7.50
CA LEU A 56 1.37 -8.15 -8.30
C LEU A 56 2.03 -6.88 -7.75
N LEU A 57 1.24 -5.87 -7.41
CA LEU A 57 1.77 -4.59 -6.94
C LEU A 57 2.28 -4.67 -5.51
N SER A 58 1.73 -5.54 -4.65
CA SER A 58 2.31 -5.78 -3.33
C SER A 58 3.71 -6.39 -3.40
N VAL A 59 3.97 -7.29 -4.37
CA VAL A 59 5.32 -7.83 -4.61
C VAL A 59 6.28 -6.73 -5.08
N ILE A 60 5.81 -5.79 -5.90
CA ILE A 60 6.62 -4.64 -6.37
C ILE A 60 6.92 -3.68 -5.20
N ILE A 61 5.92 -3.36 -4.37
CA ILE A 61 6.08 -2.57 -3.14
C ILE A 61 7.12 -3.23 -2.22
N LEU A 62 6.99 -4.54 -2.02
CA LEU A 62 7.92 -5.32 -1.21
C LEU A 62 9.35 -5.30 -1.77
N ALA A 63 9.49 -5.44 -3.09
CA ALA A 63 10.79 -5.39 -3.75
C ALA A 63 11.44 -4.01 -3.58
N LEU A 64 10.68 -2.93 -3.78
CA LEU A 64 11.16 -1.56 -3.57
C LEU A 64 11.53 -1.30 -2.10
N ALA A 65 10.73 -1.76 -1.14
CA ALA A 65 11.00 -1.57 0.28
C ALA A 65 12.30 -2.27 0.71
N ILE A 66 12.53 -3.51 0.25
CA ILE A 66 13.66 -4.34 0.71
C ILE A 66 14.94 -4.04 -0.09
N TYR A 67 14.88 -4.02 -1.42
CA TYR A 67 16.10 -3.87 -2.26
C TYR A 67 16.66 -2.45 -2.26
N LEU A 68 15.83 -1.43 -2.04
CA LEU A 68 16.30 -0.04 -2.09
C LEU A 68 16.96 0.39 -0.76
N CYS A 69 16.55 -0.20 0.36
CA CYS A 69 17.11 0.08 1.68
C CYS A 69 18.28 -0.85 2.06
N ALA A 70 18.36 -2.06 1.50
CA ALA A 70 19.36 -3.02 1.94
C ALA A 70 20.72 -2.84 1.24
N GLU A 71 21.80 -2.97 2.01
CA GLU A 71 23.18 -2.88 1.49
C GLU A 71 23.78 -4.26 1.19
N ASN A 72 23.29 -5.32 1.85
CA ASN A 72 23.81 -6.67 1.70
C ASN A 72 22.84 -7.58 0.92
N GLN A 73 23.28 -8.01 -0.26
CA GLN A 73 22.47 -8.81 -1.20
C GLN A 73 22.01 -10.17 -0.62
N PHE A 74 22.81 -10.81 0.25
CA PHE A 74 22.43 -12.09 0.86
C PHE A 74 21.29 -11.95 1.87
N VAL A 75 21.36 -10.90 2.70
CA VAL A 75 20.30 -10.58 3.67
C VAL A 75 19.04 -10.14 2.94
N THR A 76 19.19 -9.33 1.88
CA THR A 76 18.10 -8.82 1.04
C THR A 76 17.29 -9.95 0.41
N ASN A 77 17.96 -10.93 -0.22
CA ASN A 77 17.27 -12.02 -0.91
C ASN A 77 16.55 -12.95 0.07
N THR A 78 17.14 -13.16 1.25
CA THR A 78 16.51 -13.95 2.32
C THR A 78 15.29 -13.24 2.87
N ALA A 79 15.40 -11.95 3.20
CA ALA A 79 14.30 -11.12 3.66
C ALA A 79 13.17 -11.06 2.63
N PHE A 80 13.47 -10.87 1.35
CA PHE A 80 12.47 -10.83 0.29
C PHE A 80 11.69 -12.14 0.16
N LYS A 81 12.38 -13.30 0.18
CA LYS A 81 11.71 -14.60 0.13
C LYS A 81 10.80 -14.85 1.33
N THR A 82 11.28 -14.52 2.53
CA THR A 82 10.48 -14.67 3.75
C THR A 82 9.26 -13.74 3.73
N SER A 83 9.45 -12.47 3.38
CA SER A 83 8.35 -11.51 3.29
C SER A 83 7.33 -11.87 2.21
N LEU A 84 7.75 -12.44 1.08
CA LEU A 84 6.83 -12.91 0.03
C LEU A 84 5.92 -14.03 0.54
N ILE A 85 6.45 -14.96 1.35
CA ILE A 85 5.65 -16.01 1.99
C ILE A 85 4.66 -15.40 2.97
N VAL A 86 5.10 -14.45 3.81
CA VAL A 86 4.24 -13.78 4.80
C VAL A 86 3.11 -13.02 4.12
N VAL A 87 3.40 -12.21 3.10
CA VAL A 87 2.38 -11.47 2.33
C VAL A 87 1.39 -12.43 1.68
N SER A 88 1.86 -13.56 1.13
CA SER A 88 0.98 -14.56 0.52
C SER A 88 0.01 -15.18 1.54
N ILE A 89 0.50 -15.52 2.73
CA ILE A 89 -0.33 -16.06 3.82
C ILE A 89 -1.33 -15.00 4.28
N LEU A 90 -0.87 -13.77 4.51
CA LEU A 90 -1.72 -12.66 4.94
C LEU A 90 -2.79 -12.34 3.91
N MET A 91 -2.49 -12.45 2.61
CA MET A 91 -3.48 -12.27 1.55
C MET A 91 -4.60 -13.31 1.64
N VAL A 92 -4.26 -14.58 1.87
CA VAL A 92 -5.27 -15.64 2.06
C VAL A 92 -6.09 -15.39 3.31
N VAL A 93 -5.45 -15.02 4.42
CA VAL A 93 -6.13 -14.69 5.68
C VAL A 93 -7.05 -13.47 5.49
N ALA A 94 -6.60 -12.43 4.80
CA ALA A 94 -7.39 -11.23 4.53
C ALA A 94 -8.65 -11.56 3.71
N ILE A 95 -8.54 -12.42 2.70
CA ILE A 95 -9.70 -12.86 1.90
C ILE A 95 -10.68 -13.69 2.75
N LEU A 96 -10.17 -14.60 3.59
CA LEU A 96 -11.01 -15.40 4.49
C LEU A 96 -11.73 -14.54 5.51
N VAL A 97 -11.01 -13.61 6.15
CA VAL A 97 -11.56 -12.65 7.12
C VAL A 97 -12.57 -11.74 6.45
N GLN A 98 -12.33 -11.31 5.21
CA GLN A 98 -13.32 -10.54 4.45
C GLN A 98 -14.60 -11.34 4.20
N HIS A 99 -14.46 -12.62 3.84
CA HIS A 99 -15.62 -13.47 3.56
C HIS A 99 -16.44 -13.77 4.83
N LEU A 100 -15.77 -14.01 5.96
CA LEU A 100 -16.41 -14.28 7.25
C LEU A 100 -16.97 -13.01 7.91
N GLY A 101 -16.25 -11.89 7.80
CA GLY A 101 -16.60 -10.63 8.46
C GLY A 101 -17.61 -9.77 7.70
N GLN A 102 -17.88 -10.08 6.42
CA GLN A 102 -18.84 -9.34 5.58
C GLN A 102 -18.68 -7.81 5.70
N PHE A 103 -17.43 -7.32 5.70
CA PHE A 103 -17.15 -5.88 5.81
C PHE A 103 -17.68 -5.16 4.57
N GLN A 104 -18.95 -4.74 4.61
CA GLN A 104 -19.62 -3.94 3.57
C GLN A 104 -19.28 -2.44 3.69
N GLY A 105 -18.20 -2.09 4.38
CA GLY A 105 -17.69 -0.73 4.46
C GLY A 105 -18.48 0.19 5.39
N PHE A 106 -19.78 -0.03 5.61
CA PHE A 106 -20.62 0.84 6.45
C PHE A 106 -21.69 0.07 7.23
N ALA A 107 -21.93 0.48 8.48
CA ALA A 107 -23.09 0.06 9.26
C ALA A 107 -24.36 0.73 8.73
N THR A 108 -25.53 0.12 8.94
CA THR A 108 -26.83 0.64 8.49
C THR A 108 -27.16 2.03 9.02
N GLU A 109 -26.53 2.47 10.11
CA GLU A 109 -26.67 3.82 10.65
C GLU A 109 -25.89 4.87 9.85
N ASN A 110 -24.74 4.52 9.28
CA ASN A 110 -23.92 5.43 8.47
C ASN A 110 -24.40 5.52 7.02
N SER A 111 -25.20 4.55 6.54
CA SER A 111 -25.71 4.55 5.17
C SER A 111 -26.69 5.69 4.87
N GLU A 112 -27.44 6.19 5.86
CA GLU A 112 -28.32 7.37 5.70
C GLU A 112 -27.51 8.66 5.47
N GLU A 113 -26.34 8.80 6.10
CA GLU A 113 -25.47 9.97 5.90
C GLU A 113 -24.71 9.93 4.57
N LEU A 114 -24.54 8.74 4.00
CA LEU A 114 -23.81 8.48 2.76
C LEU A 114 -24.72 8.47 1.52
N GLU A 115 -26.05 8.44 1.69
CA GLU A 115 -27.03 8.39 0.60
C GLU A 115 -27.01 9.64 -0.30
N GLY A 116 -26.58 10.79 0.25
CA GLY A 116 -26.38 12.05 -0.47
C GLY A 116 -25.00 12.24 -1.09
N LEU A 117 -24.05 11.32 -0.87
CA LEU A 117 -22.69 11.39 -1.39
C LEU A 117 -22.55 10.46 -2.60
N SER A 118 -21.83 10.90 -3.63
CA SER A 118 -21.50 10.01 -4.75
C SER A 118 -20.49 8.96 -4.27
N LEU A 119 -20.99 7.79 -3.87
CA LEU A 119 -20.19 6.61 -3.51
C LEU A 119 -19.59 5.92 -4.74
N ASN A 120 -19.81 6.47 -5.94
CA ASN A 120 -19.47 5.86 -7.22
C ASN A 120 -17.97 6.04 -7.54
N VAL A 121 -17.11 5.44 -6.71
CA VAL A 121 -15.68 5.26 -7.00
C VAL A 121 -15.47 4.13 -8.03
N GLY A 122 -16.56 3.49 -8.50
CA GLY A 122 -16.52 2.38 -9.45
C GLY A 122 -15.95 1.09 -8.85
N LEU A 123 -15.81 1.02 -7.53
CA LEU A 123 -15.14 -0.05 -6.81
C LEU A 123 -15.92 -0.46 -5.55
N PRO A 124 -16.08 -1.77 -5.27
CA PRO A 124 -16.69 -2.20 -4.02
C PRO A 124 -15.78 -1.82 -2.85
N PHE A 125 -16.33 -1.18 -1.80
CA PHE A 125 -15.57 -0.83 -0.59
C PHE A 125 -14.92 -2.04 0.10
N THR A 126 -15.58 -3.19 0.03
CA THR A 126 -15.05 -4.51 0.41
C THR A 126 -13.70 -4.81 -0.25
N THR A 127 -13.57 -4.51 -1.54
CA THR A 127 -12.34 -4.74 -2.29
C THR A 127 -11.24 -3.77 -1.86
N VAL A 128 -11.59 -2.49 -1.64
CA VAL A 128 -10.66 -1.47 -1.11
C VAL A 128 -10.16 -1.83 0.29
N ALA A 129 -11.04 -2.33 1.16
CA ALA A 129 -10.66 -2.77 2.51
C ALA A 129 -9.62 -3.90 2.49
N VAL A 130 -9.81 -4.91 1.62
CA VAL A 130 -8.84 -6.00 1.44
C VAL A 130 -7.51 -5.49 0.89
N ILE A 131 -7.54 -4.58 -0.08
CA ILE A 131 -6.35 -3.94 -0.65
C ILE A 131 -5.54 -3.23 0.43
N VAL A 132 -6.19 -2.36 1.21
CA VAL A 132 -5.54 -1.58 2.27
C VAL A 132 -5.00 -2.50 3.36
N MET A 133 -5.74 -3.54 3.73
CA MET A 133 -5.26 -4.55 4.67
C MET A 133 -3.97 -5.19 4.16
N VAL A 134 -3.90 -5.62 2.90
CA VAL A 134 -2.71 -6.32 2.36
C VAL A 134 -1.51 -5.39 2.19
N ILE A 135 -1.71 -4.12 1.80
CA ILE A 135 -0.61 -3.16 1.53
C ILE A 135 -0.03 -2.57 2.82
N SER A 136 -0.82 -2.48 3.88
CA SER A 136 -0.39 -1.85 5.15
C SER A 136 0.53 -2.75 5.99
N PHE A 137 0.83 -3.97 5.53
CA PHE A 137 1.76 -4.91 6.15
C PHE A 137 3.06 -5.02 5.36
#